data_AF-A0A1E4RUC8-F1
#
_entry.id   AF-A0A1E4RUC8-F1
#
_cell.length_a   1.000
_cell.length_b   1.000
_cell.length_c   1.000
_cell.angle_alpha   90.00
_cell.angle_beta   90.00
_cell.angle_gamma   90.00
#
_symmetry.space_group_name_H-M   'P 1'
#
loop_
_entity.id
_entity.type
_entity.pdbx_description
1 polymer ?
#
loop_
_entity_poly.entity_id
_entity_poly.type
_entity_poly.pdbx_seq_one_letter_code
_entity_poly.pdbx_strand_id
1 'polypeptide(L)'
;MKYIRTDQSLAIPEGVKVQIKSRLVTVTGPRGTLSKNLRHIDVTFTKVSNKEIKITVHNGDRKHVAALRTVKSLIANLITGVTKGYKYKMRYVYAHFPINVNTIEKDGDKYIEIRNFLGDKQVRLVKVREGVDVEFSTNQKDEIVLSGNSVEDVSQTCADVQQICRVRNKDIRKFLDGIYVSEKGTIVEDD
;
A
#
# COMPACT_ATOMS: atom_id res chain seq x y z
N MET A 1 -15.48 16.22 -26.00
CA MET A 1 -15.90 15.06 -26.81
C MET A 1 -16.26 13.93 -25.86
N LYS A 2 -17.43 13.28 -26.04
CA LYS A 2 -17.79 12.07 -25.27
C LYS A 2 -17.34 10.84 -26.03
N TYR A 3 -16.71 9.89 -25.36
CA TYR A 3 -16.30 8.63 -25.95
C TYR A 3 -17.47 7.65 -25.87
N ILE A 4 -17.92 7.14 -27.03
CA ILE A 4 -19.07 6.23 -27.08
C ILE A 4 -18.84 4.99 -26.22
N ARG A 5 -17.64 4.43 -26.28
CA ARG A 5 -17.22 3.27 -25.50
C ARG A 5 -15.71 3.28 -25.31
N THR A 6 -15.26 2.93 -24.12
CA THR A 6 -13.85 2.67 -23.84
C THR A 6 -13.75 1.45 -22.93
N ASP A 7 -12.83 0.55 -23.28
CA ASP A 7 -12.64 -0.73 -22.58
C ASP A 7 -11.19 -0.86 -22.08
N GLN A 8 -11.01 -1.62 -21.01
CA GLN A 8 -9.73 -2.18 -20.60
C GLN A 8 -9.89 -3.65 -20.23
N SER A 9 -8.89 -4.46 -20.57
CA SER A 9 -8.77 -5.85 -20.15
C SER A 9 -7.85 -5.99 -18.93
N LEU A 10 -8.20 -6.93 -18.05
CA LEU A 10 -7.41 -7.35 -16.90
C LEU A 10 -7.28 -8.88 -16.93
N ALA A 11 -6.04 -9.36 -17.03
CA ALA A 11 -5.74 -10.77 -16.91
C ALA A 11 -5.78 -11.22 -15.44
N ILE A 12 -6.34 -12.40 -15.20
CA ILE A 12 -6.38 -13.06 -13.89
C ILE A 12 -5.38 -14.23 -13.93
N PRO A 13 -4.37 -14.23 -13.05
CA PRO A 13 -3.43 -15.33 -12.95
C PRO A 13 -4.09 -16.59 -12.36
N GLU A 14 -3.45 -17.73 -12.54
CA GLU A 14 -3.95 -19.00 -11.99
C GLU A 14 -3.92 -18.98 -10.46
N GLY A 15 -4.87 -19.68 -9.83
CA GLY A 15 -5.03 -19.70 -8.37
C GLY A 15 -5.70 -18.45 -7.77
N VAL A 16 -6.12 -17.48 -8.58
CA VAL A 16 -6.86 -16.29 -8.11
C VAL A 16 -8.31 -16.32 -8.55
N LYS A 17 -9.22 -16.09 -7.61
CA LYS A 17 -10.66 -15.97 -7.84
C LYS A 17 -11.12 -14.54 -7.62
N VAL A 18 -11.62 -13.89 -8.66
CA VAL A 18 -12.22 -12.55 -8.59
C VAL A 18 -13.74 -12.66 -8.65
N GLN A 19 -14.42 -12.13 -7.64
CA GLN A 19 -15.88 -12.02 -7.58
C GLN A 19 -16.27 -10.55 -7.56
N ILE A 20 -17.27 -10.17 -8.38
CA ILE A 20 -17.74 -8.80 -8.47
C ILE A 20 -19.27 -8.81 -8.32
N LYS A 21 -19.77 -8.16 -7.27
CA LYS A 21 -21.21 -7.98 -7.03
C LYS A 21 -21.50 -6.50 -6.82
N SER A 22 -22.29 -5.89 -7.69
CA SER A 22 -22.64 -4.45 -7.60
C SER A 22 -21.42 -3.55 -7.38
N ARG A 23 -20.35 -3.76 -8.16
CA ARG A 23 -19.05 -3.04 -8.07
C ARG A 23 -18.30 -3.19 -6.73
N LEU A 24 -18.72 -4.12 -5.88
CA LEU A 24 -17.91 -4.62 -4.77
C LEU A 24 -17.06 -5.77 -5.28
N VAL A 25 -15.75 -5.56 -5.32
CA VAL A 25 -14.78 -6.51 -5.83
C VAL A 25 -14.18 -7.27 -4.66
N THR A 26 -14.21 -8.59 -4.72
CA THR A 26 -13.56 -9.48 -3.77
C THR A 26 -12.57 -10.34 -4.53
N VAL A 27 -11.30 -10.32 -4.12
CA VAL A 27 -10.21 -11.09 -4.72
C VAL A 27 -9.71 -12.08 -3.68
N THR A 28 -9.72 -13.35 -4.03
CA THR A 28 -9.21 -14.46 -3.21
C THR A 28 -8.02 -15.07 -3.91
N GLY A 29 -6.91 -15.23 -3.19
CA GLY A 29 -5.69 -15.88 -3.68
C GLY A 29 -5.00 -16.68 -2.58
N PRO A 30 -3.79 -17.20 -2.84
CA PRO A 30 -3.08 -18.07 -1.91
C PRO A 30 -2.72 -17.38 -0.58
N ARG A 31 -2.45 -16.07 -0.59
CA ARG A 31 -2.08 -15.32 0.63
C ARG A 31 -3.28 -14.80 1.42
N GLY A 32 -4.51 -15.00 0.93
CA GLY A 32 -5.74 -14.58 1.61
C GLY A 32 -6.74 -13.89 0.69
N THR A 33 -7.61 -13.08 1.30
CA THR A 33 -8.71 -12.39 0.62
C THR A 33 -8.64 -10.88 0.83
N LEU A 34 -8.82 -10.11 -0.23
CA LEU A 34 -8.97 -8.66 -0.17
C LEU A 34 -10.30 -8.24 -0.80
N SER A 35 -10.85 -7.12 -0.33
CA SER A 35 -12.07 -6.56 -0.89
C SER A 35 -11.92 -5.06 -1.12
N LYS A 36 -12.59 -4.54 -2.15
CA LYS A 36 -12.61 -3.12 -2.48
C LYS A 36 -13.98 -2.69 -2.98
N ASN A 37 -14.47 -1.59 -2.43
CA ASN A 37 -15.74 -0.99 -2.83
C ASN A 37 -15.51 0.07 -3.92
N LEU A 38 -16.05 -0.17 -5.12
CA LEU A 38 -15.95 0.73 -6.27
C LEU A 38 -17.32 1.31 -6.68
N ARG A 39 -18.31 1.33 -5.78
CA ARG A 39 -19.66 1.85 -6.07
C ARG A 39 -19.70 3.32 -6.47
N HIS A 40 -18.69 4.10 -6.08
CA HIS A 40 -18.56 5.52 -6.42
C HIS A 40 -18.13 5.76 -7.88
N ILE A 41 -17.73 4.70 -8.61
CA ILE A 41 -17.31 4.79 -10.02
C ILE A 41 -18.30 4.04 -10.89
N ASP A 42 -18.85 4.72 -11.90
CA ASP A 42 -19.79 4.12 -12.84
C ASP A 42 -19.07 3.36 -13.95
N VAL A 43 -18.66 2.12 -13.64
CA VAL A 43 -18.03 1.19 -14.59
C VAL A 43 -18.81 -0.12 -14.64
N THR A 44 -18.80 -0.74 -15.81
CA THR A 44 -19.37 -2.07 -16.01
C THR A 44 -18.25 -3.10 -16.09
N PHE A 45 -18.40 -4.20 -15.34
CA PHE A 45 -17.48 -5.34 -15.37
C PHE A 45 -18.11 -6.48 -16.16
N THR A 46 -17.39 -7.01 -17.14
CA THR A 46 -17.80 -8.18 -17.91
C THR A 46 -16.74 -9.26 -17.77
N LYS A 47 -17.12 -10.44 -17.31
CA LYS A 47 -16.22 -11.60 -17.29
C LYS A 47 -16.19 -12.19 -18.71
N VAL A 48 -15.06 -12.03 -19.39
CA VAL A 48 -14.89 -12.56 -20.77
C VAL A 48 -14.54 -14.04 -20.71
N SER A 49 -13.68 -14.42 -19.77
CA SER A 49 -13.30 -15.81 -19.52
C SER A 49 -12.95 -15.97 -18.03
N ASN A 50 -12.58 -17.19 -17.61
CA ASN A 50 -12.03 -17.39 -16.27
C ASN A 50 -10.68 -16.70 -16.05
N LYS A 51 -9.97 -16.33 -17.14
CA LYS A 51 -8.65 -15.70 -17.11
C LYS A 51 -8.68 -14.21 -17.42
N GLU A 52 -9.84 -13.63 -17.75
CA GLU A 52 -9.92 -12.23 -18.18
C GLU A 52 -11.23 -11.53 -17.77
N ILE A 53 -11.08 -10.34 -17.19
CA ILE A 53 -12.17 -9.40 -16.91
C ILE A 53 -12.01 -8.16 -17.80
N LYS A 54 -13.11 -7.73 -18.40
CA LYS A 54 -13.21 -6.48 -19.16
C LYS A 54 -13.93 -5.42 -18.31
N ILE A 55 -13.38 -4.21 -18.31
CA ILE A 55 -13.90 -3.03 -17.60
C ILE A 55 -14.28 -2.01 -18.66
N THR A 56 -15.54 -1.60 -18.66
CA THR A 56 -16.10 -0.75 -19.72
C THR A 56 -16.75 0.50 -19.15
N VAL A 57 -16.53 1.63 -19.82
CA VAL A 57 -17.28 2.87 -19.67
C VAL A 57 -17.99 3.18 -20.97
N HIS A 58 -19.28 3.51 -20.88
CA HIS A 58 -20.12 3.92 -22.00
C HIS A 58 -20.39 5.43 -21.92
N ASN A 59 -20.33 6.12 -23.06
CA ASN A 59 -20.62 7.55 -23.19
C ASN A 59 -19.86 8.44 -22.16
N GLY A 60 -18.62 8.06 -21.85
CA GLY A 60 -17.80 8.70 -20.81
C GLY A 60 -17.20 10.01 -21.29
N ASP A 61 -17.11 10.98 -20.39
CA ASP A 61 -16.29 12.17 -20.60
C ASP A 61 -14.80 11.86 -20.33
N ARG A 62 -13.92 12.85 -20.53
CA ARG A 62 -12.47 12.65 -20.35
C ARG A 62 -12.10 12.19 -18.92
N LYS A 63 -12.79 12.68 -17.89
CA LYS A 63 -12.50 12.35 -16.49
C LYS A 63 -12.98 10.94 -16.14
N HIS A 64 -14.15 10.56 -16.64
CA HIS A 64 -14.73 9.24 -16.45
C HIS A 64 -13.89 8.15 -17.14
N VAL A 65 -13.43 8.42 -18.37
CA VAL A 65 -12.52 7.51 -19.07
C VAL A 65 -11.18 7.36 -18.34
N ALA A 66 -10.66 8.44 -17.73
CA ALA A 66 -9.43 8.36 -16.94
C ALA A 66 -9.56 7.43 -15.72
N ALA A 67 -10.73 7.42 -15.05
CA ALA A 67 -11.00 6.54 -13.92
C ALA A 67 -10.96 5.04 -14.28
N LEU A 68 -11.25 4.70 -15.54
CA LEU A 68 -11.27 3.32 -16.02
C LEU A 68 -9.90 2.64 -15.83
N ARG A 69 -8.80 3.31 -16.21
CA ARG A 69 -7.44 2.78 -16.01
C ARG A 69 -7.08 2.67 -14.53
N THR A 70 -7.53 3.62 -13.70
CA THR A 70 -7.34 3.56 -12.25
C THR A 70 -8.01 2.33 -11.65
N VAL A 71 -9.26 2.03 -12.04
CA VAL A 71 -9.97 0.83 -11.58
C VAL A 71 -9.21 -0.44 -11.95
N LYS A 72 -8.70 -0.52 -13.19
CA LYS A 72 -7.84 -1.64 -13.62
C LYS A 72 -6.63 -1.80 -12.70
N SER A 73 -5.91 -0.71 -12.43
CA SER A 73 -4.73 -0.73 -11.56
C SER A 73 -5.07 -1.11 -10.12
N LEU A 74 -6.20 -0.63 -9.57
CA LEU A 74 -6.64 -1.01 -8.22
C LEU A 74 -6.88 -2.51 -8.12
N ILE A 75 -7.60 -3.11 -9.08
CA ILE A 75 -7.87 -4.55 -9.05
C ILE A 75 -6.57 -5.35 -9.31
N ALA A 76 -5.71 -4.89 -10.21
CA ALA A 76 -4.41 -5.50 -10.44
C ALA A 76 -3.56 -5.53 -9.15
N ASN A 77 -3.54 -4.44 -8.39
CA ASN A 77 -2.83 -4.39 -7.11
C ASN A 77 -3.42 -5.36 -6.08
N LEU A 78 -4.75 -5.53 -6.04
CA LEU A 78 -5.37 -6.55 -5.17
C LEU A 78 -4.91 -7.96 -5.56
N ILE A 79 -4.85 -8.26 -6.87
CA ILE A 79 -4.38 -9.55 -7.39
C ILE A 79 -2.91 -9.78 -7.01
N THR A 80 -2.03 -8.81 -7.24
CA THR A 80 -0.62 -8.89 -6.85
C THR A 80 -0.47 -9.03 -5.34
N GLY A 81 -1.30 -8.33 -4.56
CA GLY A 81 -1.32 -8.40 -3.11
C GLY A 81 -1.65 -9.80 -2.56
N VAL A 82 -2.67 -10.47 -3.10
CA VAL A 82 -3.04 -11.83 -2.65
C VAL A 82 -2.17 -12.94 -3.23
N THR A 83 -1.33 -12.65 -4.22
CA THR A 83 -0.40 -13.63 -4.83
C THR A 83 1.01 -13.46 -4.33
N LYS A 84 1.63 -12.29 -4.56
CA LYS A 84 3.02 -11.99 -4.20
C LYS A 84 3.15 -11.28 -2.85
N GLY A 85 2.14 -10.48 -2.47
CA GLY A 85 2.22 -9.58 -1.32
C GLY A 85 3.17 -8.40 -1.56
N TYR A 86 3.06 -7.38 -0.72
CA TYR A 86 3.87 -6.15 -0.82
C TYR A 86 4.86 -6.06 0.34
N LYS A 87 6.05 -5.56 0.06
CA LYS A 87 7.13 -5.35 1.02
C LYS A 87 7.73 -3.96 0.81
N TYR A 88 7.76 -3.15 1.85
CA TYR A 88 8.33 -1.81 1.84
C TYR A 88 9.47 -1.79 2.86
N LYS A 89 10.65 -1.36 2.43
CA LYS A 89 11.80 -1.16 3.32
C LYS A 89 11.93 0.33 3.61
N MET A 90 12.16 0.67 4.87
CA MET A 90 12.44 2.04 5.28
C MET A 90 13.75 2.10 6.06
N ARG A 91 14.49 3.19 5.89
CA ARG A 91 15.79 3.42 6.52
C ARG A 91 15.73 4.62 7.46
N TYR A 92 16.43 4.48 8.57
CA TYR A 92 16.58 5.58 9.52
C TYR A 92 17.78 6.42 9.11
N VAL A 93 17.59 7.72 9.03
CA VAL A 93 18.62 8.70 8.72
C VAL A 93 18.74 9.61 9.93
N TYR A 94 19.94 9.72 10.47
CA TYR A 94 20.22 10.61 11.59
C TYR A 94 21.69 11.06 11.55
N ALA A 95 21.96 12.28 11.99
CA ALA A 95 23.33 12.81 12.04
C ALA A 95 24.00 12.56 13.39
N HIS A 96 23.30 12.90 14.48
CA HIS A 96 23.89 12.87 15.84
C HIS A 96 23.05 12.05 16.83
N PHE A 97 21.74 12.20 16.82
CA PHE A 97 20.84 11.50 17.76
C PHE A 97 20.33 10.20 17.14
N PRO A 98 20.71 9.02 17.67
CA PRO A 98 20.20 7.75 17.17
C PRO A 98 18.69 7.64 17.36
N ILE A 99 17.99 7.20 16.32
CA ILE A 99 16.54 6.99 16.33
C ILE A 99 16.27 5.57 16.82
N ASN A 100 15.54 5.44 17.94
CA ASN A 100 15.13 4.14 18.45
C ASN A 100 13.70 3.86 18.00
N VAL A 101 13.49 2.77 17.26
CA VAL A 101 12.19 2.37 16.75
C VAL A 101 11.84 0.98 17.29
N ASN A 102 10.70 0.89 17.97
CA ASN A 102 10.20 -0.35 18.58
C ASN A 102 8.76 -0.61 18.15
N THR A 103 8.31 -1.86 18.27
CA THR A 103 6.89 -2.22 18.17
C THR A 103 6.32 -2.42 19.58
N ILE A 104 5.15 -1.83 19.84
CA ILE A 104 4.45 -1.93 21.12
C ILE A 104 2.99 -2.30 20.85
N GLU A 105 2.42 -3.13 21.71
CA GLU A 105 0.99 -3.42 21.73
C GLU A 105 0.33 -2.59 22.84
N LYS A 106 -0.72 -1.84 22.49
CA LYS A 106 -1.55 -1.08 23.43
C LYS A 106 -3.02 -1.35 23.11
N ASP A 107 -3.79 -1.75 24.11
CA ASP A 107 -5.23 -1.99 23.99
C ASP A 107 -5.62 -2.96 22.85
N GLY A 108 -4.74 -3.93 22.55
CA GLY A 108 -4.92 -4.90 21.45
C GLY A 108 -4.52 -4.39 20.05
N ASP A 109 -4.18 -3.11 19.92
CA ASP A 109 -3.65 -2.51 18.70
C ASP A 109 -2.11 -2.49 18.69
N LYS A 110 -1.51 -2.75 17.53
CA LYS A 110 -0.06 -2.64 17.32
C LYS A 110 0.33 -1.20 16.96
N TYR A 111 1.39 -0.69 17.57
CA TYR A 111 1.96 0.63 17.32
C TYR A 111 3.45 0.54 17.03
N ILE A 112 3.92 1.40 16.12
CA ILE A 112 5.34 1.70 15.94
C ILE A 112 5.67 2.90 16.83
N GLU A 113 6.56 2.69 17.78
CA GLU A 113 7.05 3.71 18.70
C GLU A 113 8.41 4.23 18.23
N ILE A 114 8.54 5.54 18.08
CA ILE A 114 9.77 6.22 17.68
C ILE A 114 10.21 7.15 18.81
N ARG A 115 11.43 6.95 19.30
CA ARG A 115 12.04 7.70 20.40
C ARG A 115 13.33 8.38 19.96
N ASN A 116 13.69 9.45 20.68
CA ASN A 116 14.96 10.16 20.54
C ASN A 116 15.20 10.78 19.16
N PHE A 117 14.14 11.01 18.37
CA PHE A 117 14.23 11.73 17.10
C PHE A 117 14.71 13.16 17.35
N LEU A 118 15.87 13.54 16.80
CA LEU A 118 16.54 14.83 17.07
C LEU A 118 16.75 15.16 18.57
N GLY A 119 16.81 14.14 19.44
CA GLY A 119 16.91 14.33 20.89
C GLY A 119 15.60 14.74 21.57
N ASP A 120 14.46 14.62 20.88
CA ASP A 120 13.15 14.92 21.45
C ASP A 120 12.82 13.99 22.63
N LYS A 121 12.25 14.58 23.69
CA LYS A 121 11.64 13.82 24.81
C LYS A 121 10.27 13.24 24.46
N GLN A 122 9.64 13.72 23.38
CA GLN A 122 8.33 13.25 22.95
C GLN A 122 8.45 11.86 22.33
N VAL A 123 7.64 10.92 22.83
CA VAL A 123 7.47 9.61 22.22
C VAL A 123 6.43 9.72 21.10
N ARG A 124 6.82 9.35 19.87
CA ARG A 124 5.94 9.39 18.70
C ARG A 124 5.38 7.98 18.49
N LEU A 125 4.05 7.86 18.38
CA LEU A 125 3.35 6.59 18.21
C LEU A 125 2.60 6.60 16.88
N VAL A 126 2.76 5.56 16.08
CA VAL A 126 2.03 5.38 14.82
C VAL A 126 1.27 4.07 14.89
N LYS A 127 -0.05 4.11 14.69
CA LYS A 127 -0.88 2.91 14.67
C LYS A 127 -0.56 2.08 13.42
N VAL A 128 -0.26 0.79 13.60
CA VAL A 128 -0.09 -0.16 12.50
C VAL A 128 -1.47 -0.57 12.02
N ARG A 129 -1.68 -0.50 10.70
CA ARG A 129 -2.96 -0.91 10.10
C ARG A 129 -3.09 -2.43 10.13
N GLU A 130 -4.33 -2.90 10.16
CA GLU A 130 -4.62 -4.33 10.18
C GLU A 130 -4.06 -5.02 8.92
N GLY A 131 -3.48 -6.21 9.10
CA GLY A 131 -2.88 -6.98 8.00
C GLY A 131 -1.53 -6.46 7.51
N VAL A 132 -0.91 -5.53 8.24
CA VAL A 132 0.48 -5.09 8.04
C VAL A 132 1.36 -5.66 9.15
N ASP A 133 2.38 -6.40 8.76
CA ASP A 133 3.41 -6.93 9.64
C ASP A 133 4.65 -6.03 9.60
N VAL A 134 5.29 -5.88 10.75
CA VAL A 134 6.44 -5.00 10.94
C VAL A 134 7.60 -5.84 11.45
N GLU A 135 8.68 -5.88 10.67
CA GLU A 135 9.90 -6.62 10.97
C GLU A 135 11.10 -5.67 10.99
N PHE A 136 12.05 -5.93 11.88
CA PHE A 136 13.32 -5.21 11.91
C PHE A 136 14.38 -6.07 11.21
N SER A 137 15.06 -5.50 10.22
CA SER A 137 16.04 -6.23 9.41
C SER A 137 17.24 -6.62 10.27
N THR A 138 17.58 -7.90 10.32
CA THR A 138 18.78 -8.39 11.02
C THR A 138 20.05 -8.15 10.22
N ASN A 139 19.94 -8.14 8.90
CA ASN A 139 21.08 -8.09 7.98
C ASN A 139 21.52 -6.65 7.72
N GLN A 140 20.58 -5.71 7.80
CA GLN A 140 20.79 -4.32 7.51
C GLN A 140 20.48 -3.46 8.73
N LYS A 141 21.50 -2.79 9.25
CA LYS A 141 21.33 -1.87 10.37
C LYS A 141 20.39 -0.72 10.01
N ASP A 142 19.58 -0.31 10.99
CA ASP A 142 18.70 0.86 10.93
C ASP A 142 17.70 0.77 9.76
N GLU A 143 17.06 -0.40 9.65
CA GLU A 143 16.07 -0.74 8.63
C GLU A 143 14.83 -1.41 9.27
N ILE A 144 13.66 -0.92 8.87
CA ILE A 144 12.36 -1.52 9.18
C ILE A 144 11.69 -1.95 7.89
N VAL A 145 11.08 -3.13 7.93
CA VAL A 145 10.40 -3.75 6.81
C VAL A 145 8.92 -3.86 7.17
N LEU A 146 8.07 -3.24 6.36
CA LEU A 146 6.63 -3.35 6.46
C LEU A 146 6.13 -4.26 5.34
N SER A 147 5.39 -5.29 5.69
CA SER A 147 4.89 -6.27 4.73
C SER A 147 3.39 -6.51 4.92
N GLY A 148 2.71 -6.90 3.86
CA GLY A 148 1.27 -7.14 3.90
C GLY A 148 0.68 -7.39 2.53
N ASN A 149 -0.60 -7.78 2.49
CA ASN A 149 -1.28 -8.06 1.22
C ASN A 149 -1.85 -6.79 0.59
N SER A 150 -2.27 -5.80 1.38
CA SER A 150 -2.84 -4.54 0.90
C SER A 150 -1.76 -3.48 0.70
N VAL A 151 -1.51 -3.07 -0.55
CA VAL A 151 -0.55 -1.99 -0.84
C VAL A 151 -0.97 -0.67 -0.22
N GLU A 152 -2.28 -0.42 -0.10
CA GLU A 152 -2.81 0.82 0.47
C GLU A 152 -2.47 0.91 1.95
N ASP A 153 -2.69 -0.18 2.71
CA ASP A 153 -2.43 -0.19 4.14
C ASP A 153 -0.93 -0.21 4.45
N VAL A 154 -0.15 -1.00 3.70
CA VAL A 154 1.31 -1.03 3.85
C VAL A 154 1.91 0.35 3.55
N SER A 155 1.59 0.92 2.38
CA SER A 155 2.15 2.22 1.97
C SER A 155 1.68 3.37 2.85
N GLN A 156 0.43 3.36 3.32
CA GLN A 156 -0.07 4.38 4.22
C GLN A 156 0.60 4.29 5.59
N THR A 157 0.82 3.08 6.13
CA THR A 157 1.57 2.91 7.38
C THR A 157 3.00 3.44 7.25
N CYS A 158 3.69 3.15 6.13
CA CYS A 158 5.00 3.74 5.84
C CYS A 158 4.95 5.28 5.75
N ALA A 159 3.93 5.83 5.10
CA ALA A 159 3.76 7.27 4.97
C ALA A 159 3.54 7.94 6.34
N ASP A 160 2.73 7.33 7.20
CA ASP A 160 2.44 7.82 8.55
C ASP A 160 3.73 7.83 9.41
N VAL A 161 4.54 6.77 9.32
CA VAL A 161 5.88 6.68 9.95
C VAL A 161 6.85 7.75 9.43
N GLN A 162 6.87 7.99 8.12
CA GLN A 162 7.75 9.01 7.55
C GLN A 162 7.30 10.43 7.94
N GLN A 163 5.99 10.70 7.94
CA GLN A 163 5.45 12.02 8.21
C GLN A 163 5.54 12.41 9.68
N ILE A 164 5.43 11.44 10.61
CA ILE A 164 5.60 11.73 12.03
C ILE A 164 7.04 12.17 12.33
N CYS A 165 8.03 11.78 11.52
CA CYS A 165 9.44 12.18 11.65
C CYS A 165 9.79 13.47 10.90
N ARG A 166 8.83 14.40 10.69
CA ARG A 166 9.12 15.69 10.07
C ARG A 166 9.86 16.63 11.03
N VAL A 167 11.00 17.12 10.59
CA VAL A 167 11.74 18.19 11.28
C VAL A 167 10.96 19.50 11.18
N ARG A 168 10.81 20.18 12.33
CA ARG A 168 10.14 21.49 12.42
C ARG A 168 11.14 22.57 12.85
N ASN A 169 10.93 23.80 12.40
CA ASN A 169 11.69 24.98 12.84
C ASN A 169 13.23 24.84 12.62
N LYS A 170 13.64 24.17 11.54
CA LYS A 170 15.03 23.99 11.07
C LYS A 170 15.05 23.91 9.54
N ASP A 171 16.21 24.11 8.93
CA ASP A 171 16.40 23.91 7.49
C ASP A 171 16.51 22.41 7.17
N ILE A 172 15.48 21.88 6.51
CA ILE A 172 15.38 20.47 6.12
C ILE A 172 16.44 20.04 5.09
N ARG A 173 17.14 20.97 4.45
CA ARG A 173 18.24 20.65 3.52
C ARG A 173 19.53 20.30 4.25
N LYS A 174 19.63 20.70 5.53
CA LYS A 174 20.77 20.39 6.40
C LYS A 174 20.43 19.34 7.44
N PHE A 175 19.23 19.43 8.02
CA PHE A 175 18.70 18.47 8.97
C PHE A 175 17.84 17.44 8.21
N LEU A 176 18.53 16.45 7.64
CA LEU A 176 17.93 15.37 6.85
C LEU A 176 17.49 14.17 7.71
N ASP A 177 17.52 14.32 9.04
CA ASP A 177 17.14 13.28 9.98
C ASP A 177 15.66 12.89 9.78
N GLY A 178 15.38 11.59 9.69
CA GLY A 178 14.05 11.08 9.39
C GLY A 178 14.03 9.57 9.19
N ILE A 179 12.84 9.04 8.86
CA ILE A 179 12.65 7.66 8.42
C ILE A 179 12.08 7.71 7.02
N TYR A 180 12.79 7.15 6.04
CA TYR A 180 12.44 7.26 4.63
C TYR A 180 12.26 5.89 3.99
N VAL A 181 11.31 5.78 3.06
CA VAL A 181 11.15 4.58 2.24
C VAL A 181 12.36 4.46 1.30
N SER A 182 13.14 3.38 1.44
CA SER A 182 14.27 3.08 0.56
C SER A 182 13.87 2.25 -0.63
N GLU A 183 13.00 1.26 -0.43
CA GLU A 183 12.65 0.28 -1.45
C GLU A 183 11.17 -0.10 -1.36
N LYS A 184 10.56 -0.37 -2.52
CA LYS A 184 9.20 -0.87 -2.66
C LYS A 184 9.23 -2.09 -3.56
N GLY A 185 8.83 -3.24 -3.04
CA GLY A 185 8.86 -4.50 -3.75
C GLY A 185 7.72 -5.42 -3.35
N THR A 186 7.85 -6.68 -3.74
CA THR A 186 6.96 -7.76 -3.37
C THR A 186 7.61 -8.68 -2.34
N ILE A 187 6.80 -9.49 -1.64
CA ILE A 187 7.35 -10.44 -0.67
C ILE A 187 7.95 -11.64 -1.38
N VAL A 188 7.20 -12.18 -2.35
CA VAL A 188 7.71 -13.15 -3.33
C VAL A 188 8.41 -12.35 -4.42
N GLU A 189 9.72 -12.51 -4.52
CA GLU A 189 10.52 -11.95 -5.61
C GLU A 189 10.32 -12.84 -6.85
N ASP A 190 10.25 -12.21 -8.02
CA ASP A 190 10.25 -12.97 -9.28
C ASP A 190 11.71 -13.37 -9.56
N ASP A 191 11.96 -14.66 -9.80
CA ASP A 191 13.25 -15.17 -10.28
C ASP A 191 13.69 -14.52 -11.61
#